data_AF-A0A936IJJ3-F1
#
_entry.id   AF-A0A936IJJ3-F1
#
_cell.length_a   1.000
_cell.length_b   1.000
_cell.length_c   1.000
_cell.angle_alpha   90.00
_cell.angle_beta   90.00
_cell.angle_gamma   90.00
#
_symmetry.space_group_name_H-M   'P 1'
#
loop_
_entity.id
_entity.type
_entity.pdbx_description
1 polymer ?
#
loop_
_entity_poly.entity_id
_entity_poly.type
_entity_poly.pdbx_seq_one_letter_code
_entity_poly.pdbx_strand_id
1 'polypeptide(L)'
;MSLNRWFADHAEAKVSLVRDGGYLLPFRTQCFVAEAPPIELLGLAPDDPDWGAVGFDLVAPADPSACARIHAKRRAAIAAGIGVPEPRRARR
;
A
#
# COMPACT_ATOMS: atom_id res chain seq x y z
N MET A 1 -4.45 -16.86 -4.48
CA MET A 1 -5.51 -15.84 -4.69
C MET A 1 -5.45 -14.90 -3.50
N SER A 2 -4.72 -13.78 -3.60
CA SER A 2 -4.63 -12.81 -2.51
C SER A 2 -5.66 -11.72 -2.76
N LEU A 3 -6.60 -11.55 -1.82
CA LEU A 3 -7.71 -10.61 -1.93
C LEU A 3 -7.41 -9.39 -1.04
N ASN A 4 -7.38 -8.19 -1.63
CA ASN A 4 -7.26 -6.97 -0.84
C ASN A 4 -8.48 -6.81 0.06
N ARG A 5 -8.28 -6.55 1.35
CA ARG A 5 -9.36 -6.29 2.31
C ARG A 5 -9.65 -4.80 2.35
N TRP A 6 -10.84 -4.41 1.92
CA TRP A 6 -11.24 -3.01 1.80
C TRP A 6 -12.06 -2.56 3.02
N PHE A 7 -11.78 -1.35 3.48
CA PHE A 7 -12.41 -0.74 4.64
C PHE A 7 -12.79 0.71 4.34
N ALA A 8 -13.96 1.12 4.81
CA ALA A 8 -14.39 2.52 4.74
C ALA A 8 -13.72 3.38 5.82
N ASP A 9 -13.41 2.77 6.97
CA ASP A 9 -12.84 3.45 8.14
C ASP A 9 -11.45 2.90 8.48
N HIS A 10 -10.56 3.81 8.89
CA HIS A 10 -9.19 3.49 9.31
C HIS A 10 -9.15 2.59 10.55
N ALA A 11 -10.06 2.79 11.50
CA ALA A 11 -10.12 2.02 12.74
C ALA A 11 -10.41 0.54 12.46
N GLU A 12 -11.35 0.24 11.57
CA GLU A 12 -11.65 -1.14 11.14
C GLU A 12 -10.46 -1.77 10.40
N ALA A 13 -9.83 -1.00 9.53
CA ALA A 13 -8.67 -1.45 8.78
C ALA A 13 -7.48 -1.78 9.70
N LYS A 14 -7.28 -0.97 10.74
CA LYS A 14 -6.24 -1.18 11.75
C LYS A 14 -6.51 -2.43 12.60
N VAL A 15 -7.77 -2.71 12.95
CA VAL A 15 -8.13 -3.97 13.62
C VAL A 15 -7.79 -5.17 12.74
N SER A 16 -8.10 -5.12 11.44
CA SER A 16 -7.73 -6.20 10.51
C SER A 16 -6.22 -6.31 10.32
N LEU A 17 -5.49 -5.19 10.28
CA LEU A 17 -4.03 -5.17 10.19
C LEU A 17 -3.38 -5.86 11.40
N VAL A 18 -3.86 -5.59 12.62
CA VAL A 18 -3.34 -6.24 13.84
C VAL A 18 -3.71 -7.72 13.88
N ARG A 19 -4.94 -8.08 13.48
CA ARG A 19 -5.42 -9.46 13.53
C ARG A 19 -4.74 -10.37 12.50
N ASP A 20 -4.61 -9.88 11.28
CA ASP A 20 -4.28 -10.72 10.13
C ASP A 20 -2.98 -10.29 9.41
N GLY A 21 -2.34 -9.18 9.84
CA GLY A 21 -1.16 -8.62 9.20
C GLY A 21 -1.42 -7.98 7.82
N GLY A 22 -0.34 -7.61 7.13
CA GLY A 22 -0.37 -7.03 5.80
C GLY A 22 0.09 -5.58 5.76
N TYR A 23 -0.33 -4.84 4.74
CA TYR A 23 0.09 -3.47 4.45
C TYR A 23 -1.14 -2.59 4.27
N LEU A 24 -1.35 -1.66 5.19
CA LEU A 24 -2.49 -0.75 5.14
C LEU A 24 -2.17 0.47 4.27
N LEU A 25 -2.91 0.58 3.18
CA LEU A 25 -2.72 1.56 2.12
C LEU A 25 -3.93 2.51 2.05
N PRO A 26 -3.71 3.84 1.95
CA PRO A 26 -4.79 4.78 1.66
C PRO A 26 -5.22 4.67 0.20
N PHE A 27 -6.53 4.71 -0.05
CA PHE A 27 -7.11 4.76 -1.40
C PHE A 27 -8.27 5.76 -1.45
N ARG A 28 -7.99 6.98 -1.92
CA ARG A 28 -8.98 8.08 -1.98
C ARG A 28 -9.62 8.32 -0.61
N THR A 29 -10.89 7.96 -0.46
CA THR A 29 -11.69 8.10 0.77
C THR A 29 -11.79 6.80 1.57
N GLN A 30 -11.12 5.75 1.12
CA GLN A 30 -11.12 4.42 1.73
C GLN A 30 -9.69 4.01 2.05
N CYS A 31 -9.56 2.88 2.74
CA CYS A 31 -8.27 2.24 2.96
C CYS A 31 -8.40 0.74 2.74
N PHE A 32 -7.30 0.09 2.43
CA PHE A 32 -7.30 -1.36 2.23
C PHE A 32 -6.01 -1.98 2.75
N VAL A 33 -6.13 -3.21 3.25
CA VAL A 33 -4.99 -4.02 3.65
C VAL A 33 -4.64 -4.95 2.49
N ALA A 34 -3.43 -4.79 1.97
CA ALA A 34 -2.84 -5.65 0.97
C ALA A 34 -1.94 -6.72 1.61
N GLU A 35 -1.77 -7.84 0.92
CA GLU A 35 -0.72 -8.82 1.20
C GLU A 35 0.58 -8.45 0.45
N ALA A 36 1.65 -9.21 0.65
CA ALA A 36 2.94 -8.96 0.01
C ALA A 36 2.90 -8.96 -1.56
N PRO A 37 2.19 -9.87 -2.25
CA PRO A 37 2.27 -9.92 -3.72
C PRO A 37 1.77 -8.64 -4.41
N PRO A 38 0.65 -8.02 -4.00
CA PRO A 38 0.26 -6.69 -4.49
C PRO A 38 1.32 -5.58 -4.25
N ILE A 39 2.10 -5.64 -3.16
CA ILE A 39 3.14 -4.65 -2.86
C ILE A 39 4.29 -4.75 -3.87
N GLU A 40 4.71 -5.97 -4.21
CA GLU A 40 5.70 -6.22 -5.26
C GLU A 40 5.21 -5.71 -6.63
N LEU A 41 3.93 -5.94 -6.95
CA LEU A 41 3.31 -5.44 -8.18
C LEU A 41 3.27 -3.90 -8.22
N LEU A 42 3.22 -3.22 -7.08
CA LEU A 42 3.36 -1.76 -6.97
C LEU A 42 4.84 -1.32 -7.08
N GLY A 43 5.78 -2.22 -7.33
CA GLY A 43 7.21 -1.91 -7.38
C GLY A 43 7.78 -1.48 -6.03
N LEU A 44 7.15 -1.92 -4.93
CA LEU A 44 7.62 -1.75 -3.57
C LEU A 44 8.15 -3.09 -3.04
N ALA A 45 9.16 -3.05 -2.19
CA ALA A 45 9.72 -4.22 -1.55
C ALA A 45 8.90 -4.55 -0.28
N PRO A 46 8.29 -5.74 -0.12
CA PRO A 46 7.56 -6.12 1.09
C PRO A 46 8.47 -6.23 2.32
N ASP A 47 9.72 -6.61 2.10
CA ASP A 47 10.79 -6.78 3.09
C ASP A 47 11.50 -5.45 3.45
N ASP A 48 11.01 -4.31 2.94
CA ASP A 48 11.56 -3.00 3.24
C ASP A 48 11.45 -2.68 4.75
N PRO A 49 12.55 -2.36 5.45
CA PRO A 49 12.50 -2.04 6.87
C PRO A 49 11.66 -0.79 7.17
N ASP A 50 11.45 0.08 6.16
CA ASP A 50 10.57 1.24 6.31
C ASP A 50 9.13 0.82 6.64
N TRP A 51 8.67 -0.38 6.24
CA TRP A 51 7.34 -0.88 6.61
C TRP A 51 7.19 -1.10 8.11
N GLY A 52 8.24 -1.65 8.76
CA GLY A 52 8.26 -1.78 10.21
C GLY A 52 8.26 -0.42 10.91
N ALA A 53 8.99 0.55 10.36
CA ALA A 53 9.08 1.91 10.91
C ALA A 53 7.75 2.68 10.85
N VAL A 54 6.95 2.49 9.78
CA VAL A 54 5.60 3.07 9.69
C VAL A 54 4.54 2.24 10.43
N GLY A 55 4.90 1.07 10.96
CA GLY A 55 3.95 0.15 11.61
C GLY A 55 2.99 -0.52 10.62
N PHE A 56 3.41 -0.69 9.36
CA PHE A 56 2.61 -1.19 8.24
C PHE A 56 1.35 -0.36 7.93
N ASP A 57 1.29 0.87 8.44
CA ASP A 57 0.16 1.79 8.29
C ASP A 57 0.60 3.08 7.57
N LEU A 58 0.20 3.23 6.31
CA LEU A 58 0.46 4.48 5.57
C LEU A 58 -0.68 5.51 5.71
N VAL A 59 -1.80 5.16 6.34
CA VAL A 59 -2.88 6.09 6.64
C VAL A 59 -2.51 6.94 7.85
N ALA A 60 -1.96 6.32 8.89
CA ALA A 60 -1.48 6.96 10.11
C ALA A 60 -0.08 6.43 10.49
N PRO A 61 0.97 6.79 9.73
CA PRO A 61 2.31 6.25 9.93
C PRO A 61 2.92 6.69 11.26
N ALA A 62 3.56 5.74 11.94
CA ALA A 62 4.31 6.02 13.17
C ALA A 62 5.58 6.86 12.89
N ASP A 63 6.23 6.65 11.75
CA ASP A 63 7.37 7.46 11.27
C ASP A 63 7.02 8.14 9.93
N PRO A 64 6.76 9.46 9.94
CA PRO A 64 6.51 10.23 8.72
C PRO A 64 7.67 10.21 7.71
N SER A 65 8.91 10.08 8.18
CA SER A 65 10.10 10.03 7.31
C SER A 65 10.20 8.70 6.57
N ALA A 66 9.91 7.58 7.25
CA ALA A 66 9.80 6.27 6.61
C ALA A 66 8.66 6.23 5.58
N CYS A 67 7.51 6.82 5.91
CA CYS A 67 6.40 6.97 4.97
C CYS A 67 6.81 7.77 3.71
N ALA A 68 7.54 8.88 3.89
CA ALA A 68 8.07 9.66 2.78
C ALA A 68 9.02 8.86 1.88
N ARG A 69 9.87 7.98 2.45
CA ARG A 69 10.76 7.08 1.70
C ARG A 69 9.99 6.05 0.89
N ILE A 70 8.96 5.40 1.47
CA ILE A 70 8.09 4.47 0.76
C ILE A 70 7.38 5.18 -0.40
N HIS A 71 6.85 6.37 -0.18
CA HIS A 71 6.22 7.17 -1.23
C HIS A 71 7.22 7.57 -2.33
N ALA A 72 8.46 7.89 -1.98
CA ALA A 72 9.51 8.18 -2.96
C ALA A 72 9.83 6.95 -3.83
N LYS A 73 9.96 5.77 -3.21
CA LYS A 73 10.16 4.49 -3.91
C LYS A 73 8.99 4.20 -4.86
N ARG A 74 7.74 4.41 -4.41
CA ARG A 74 6.55 4.24 -5.27
C ARG A 74 6.55 5.20 -6.46
N ARG A 75 6.93 6.47 -6.27
CA ARG A 75 7.05 7.44 -7.38
C ARG A 75 8.11 7.01 -8.39
N ALA A 76 9.27 6.50 -7.92
CA ALA A 76 10.31 5.98 -8.79
C ALA A 76 9.84 4.76 -9.60
N ALA A 77 9.12 3.83 -8.96
CA ALA A 77 8.51 2.69 -9.63
C ALA A 77 7.53 3.11 -10.74
N ILE A 78 6.67 4.10 -10.46
CA ILE A 78 5.75 4.67 -11.45
C ILE A 78 6.51 5.31 -12.63
N ALA A 79 7.57 6.06 -12.35
CA ALA A 79 8.41 6.67 -13.38
C ALA A 79 9.12 5.60 -14.25
N ALA A 80 9.42 4.44 -13.69
CA ALA A 80 9.93 3.26 -14.39
C ALA A 80 8.85 2.42 -15.09
N GLY A 81 7.57 2.81 -15.01
CA GLY A 81 6.44 2.08 -15.60
C GLY A 81 5.96 0.85 -14.82
N ILE A 82 6.42 0.67 -13.57
CA ILE A 82 6.10 -0.50 -12.74
C ILE A 82 4.82 -0.26 -11.94
N GLY A 83 3.87 -1.20 -12.01
CA GLY A 83 2.62 -1.14 -11.25
C GLY A 83 1.72 0.03 -11.64
N VAL A 84 1.90 0.58 -12.84
CA VAL A 84 0.96 1.52 -13.47
C VAL A 84 -0.06 0.66 -14.21
N PRO A 85 -1.36 0.69 -13.85
CA PRO A 85 -2.36 0.00 -14.65
C PRO A 85 -2.31 0.56 -16.07
N GLU A 86 -2.27 -0.32 -17.09
CA GLU A 86 -2.36 0.13 -18.47
C GLU A 86 -3.55 1.08 -18.61
N PRO A 87 -3.40 2.22 -19.32
CA PRO A 87 -4.52 3.09 -19.57
C PRO A 87 -5.61 2.24 -20.21
N ARG A 88 -6.76 2.10 -19.53
CA ARG A 88 -7.92 1.37 -20.05
C ARG A 88 -8.18 1.93 -21.44
N ARG A 89 -7.81 1.17 -22.49
CA ARG A 89 -8.14 1.53 -23.87
C ARG A 89 -9.65 1.68 -23.88
N ALA A 90 -10.11 2.92 -24.06
CA ALA A 90 -11.53 3.20 -24.24
C ALA A 90 -11.98 2.31 -25.39
N ARG A 91 -12.81 1.30 -25.09
CA ARG A 91 -13.53 0.56 -26.12
C ARG A 91 -14.39 1.61 -26.83
N ARG A 92 -14.02 1.95 -28.05
CA ARG A 92 -14.89 2.64 -29.01
C ARG A 92 -16.02 1.71 -29.42
#